data_AF-A0A147BNU3-F1
#
_entry.id   AF-A0A147BNU3-F1
#
_cell.length_a   1.000
_cell.length_b   1.000
_cell.length_c   1.000
_cell.angle_alpha   90.00
_cell.angle_beta   90.00
_cell.angle_gamma   90.00
#
_symmetry.space_group_name_H-M   'P 1'
#
loop_
_entity.id
_entity.type
_entity.pdbx_description
1 polymer ?
#
loop_
_entity_poly.entity_id
_entity_poly.type
_entity_poly.pdbx_seq_one_letter_code
_entity_poly.pdbx_strand_id
1 'polypeptide(L)'
;GTKMTSRSSQKDVVDPATGLTANDRDNIFETWSLYHQNVRKNAVLLFESLFSRHPEYQKMFKSFTEVQPRDLHKSHVAVAHSLAVAYFMSAMVDNLEDSETLRPLRELHACPYRFRSSWRNSYGAE
;
A
#
# COMPACT_ATOMS: atom_id res chain seq x y z
N GLY A 1 -32.69 32.24 12.75
CA GLY A 1 -31.27 32.40 13.11
C GLY A 1 -30.52 31.17 12.65
N THR A 2 -29.87 31.26 11.49
CA THR A 2 -29.26 30.13 10.79
C THR A 2 -27.89 29.80 11.41
N LYS A 3 -27.80 28.69 12.15
CA LYS A 3 -26.52 28.08 12.58
C LYS A 3 -26.49 26.65 12.06
N MET A 4 -26.21 26.46 10.78
CA MET A 4 -26.01 25.10 10.22
C MET A 4 -24.89 25.01 9.17
N THR A 5 -24.17 26.10 8.88
CA THR A 5 -23.13 26.11 7.83
C THR A 5 -21.68 26.00 8.37
N SER A 6 -21.47 26.08 9.69
CA SER A 6 -20.10 26.23 10.24
C SER A 6 -19.25 24.95 10.27
N ARG A 7 -19.85 23.75 10.19
CA ARG A 7 -19.11 22.49 10.42
C ARG A 7 -18.59 21.85 9.13
N SER A 8 -19.26 22.06 7.99
CA SER A 8 -18.78 21.59 6.69
C SER A 8 -17.58 22.40 6.22
N SER A 9 -17.58 23.72 6.42
CA SER A 9 -16.54 24.62 5.91
C SER A 9 -15.15 24.43 6.53
N GLN A 10 -15.02 23.76 7.68
CA GLN A 10 -13.70 23.47 8.26
C GLN A 10 -13.09 22.16 7.78
N LYS A 11 -13.90 21.22 7.26
CA LYS A 11 -13.39 19.94 6.76
C LYS A 11 -12.74 20.04 5.38
N ASP A 12 -13.08 21.09 4.63
CA ASP A 12 -12.57 21.34 3.27
C ASP A 12 -11.30 22.21 3.26
N VAL A 13 -10.79 22.59 4.44
CA VAL A 13 -9.52 23.33 4.54
C VAL A 13 -8.37 22.36 4.25
N VAL A 14 -7.55 22.72 3.27
CA VAL A 14 -6.37 21.94 2.87
C VAL A 14 -5.27 22.13 3.90
N ASP A 15 -4.75 21.02 4.43
CA ASP A 15 -3.55 21.03 5.25
C ASP A 15 -2.31 21.30 4.36
N PRO A 16 -1.48 22.31 4.67
CA PRO A 16 -0.37 22.70 3.80
C PRO A 16 0.82 21.72 3.82
N ALA A 17 0.94 20.86 4.85
CA ALA A 17 2.03 19.90 4.97
C ALA A 17 1.75 18.62 4.15
N THR A 18 0.49 18.21 4.11
CA THR A 18 0.03 16.96 3.47
C THR A 18 -0.66 17.19 2.13
N GLY A 19 -1.21 18.39 1.91
CA GLY A 19 -2.04 18.73 0.76
C GLY A 19 -3.45 18.11 0.80
N LEU A 20 -3.86 17.53 1.93
CA LEU A 20 -5.14 16.84 2.09
C LEU A 20 -6.11 17.68 2.93
N THR A 21 -7.39 17.65 2.57
CA THR A 21 -8.46 18.13 3.44
C THR A 21 -8.76 17.10 4.54
N ALA A 22 -9.50 17.50 5.59
CA ALA A 22 -9.95 16.53 6.58
C ALA A 22 -10.89 15.48 5.97
N ASN A 23 -11.69 15.88 4.99
CA ASN A 23 -12.58 14.96 4.27
C ASN A 23 -11.80 13.93 3.43
N ASP A 24 -10.70 14.34 2.78
CA ASP A 24 -9.84 13.40 2.05
C ASP A 24 -9.23 12.35 2.99
N ARG A 25 -8.78 12.78 4.18
CA ARG A 25 -8.22 11.87 5.18
C ARG A 25 -9.26 10.88 5.68
N ASP A 26 -10.43 11.37 6.08
CA ASP A 26 -11.55 10.52 6.52
C ASP A 26 -11.85 9.45 5.45
N ASN A 27 -11.94 9.85 4.17
CA ASN A 27 -12.18 8.92 3.05
C ASN A 27 -11.07 7.89 2.87
N ILE A 28 -9.79 8.29 3.02
CA ILE A 28 -8.66 7.37 2.91
C ILE A 28 -8.70 6.36 4.05
N PHE A 29 -8.91 6.79 5.29
CA PHE A 29 -9.01 5.90 6.45
C PHE A 29 -10.18 4.92 6.31
N GLU A 30 -11.36 5.41 5.95
CA GLU A 30 -12.55 4.58 5.75
C GLU A 30 -12.33 3.56 4.64
N THR A 31 -11.84 3.98 3.47
CA THR A 31 -11.59 3.09 2.33
C THR A 31 -10.51 2.06 2.65
N TRP A 32 -9.42 2.48 3.31
CA TRP A 32 -8.35 1.58 3.70
C TRP A 32 -8.81 0.55 4.73
N SER A 33 -9.70 0.94 5.66
CA SER A 33 -10.27 0.02 6.64
C SER A 33 -10.99 -1.16 5.97
N LEU A 34 -11.73 -0.91 4.88
CA LEU A 34 -12.41 -1.95 4.09
C LEU A 34 -11.40 -2.89 3.42
N TYR A 35 -10.33 -2.35 2.86
CA TYR A 35 -9.24 -3.14 2.29
C TYR A 35 -8.56 -4.00 3.36
N HIS A 36 -8.34 -3.45 4.56
CA HIS A 36 -7.57 -4.10 5.61
C HIS A 36 -8.32 -5.25 6.30
N GLN A 37 -9.67 -5.27 6.27
CA GLN A 37 -10.50 -6.35 6.85
C GLN A 37 -10.07 -7.76 6.43
N ASN A 38 -9.60 -7.92 5.18
CA ASN A 38 -9.03 -9.17 4.68
C ASN A 38 -7.71 -8.91 3.95
N VAL A 39 -6.78 -8.24 4.65
CA VAL A 39 -5.52 -7.75 4.07
C VAL A 39 -4.76 -8.84 3.30
N ARG A 40 -4.70 -10.08 3.80
CA ARG A 40 -3.99 -11.17 3.10
C ARG A 40 -4.61 -11.49 1.74
N LYS A 41 -5.93 -11.65 1.68
CA LYS A 41 -6.63 -11.92 0.41
C LYS A 41 -6.53 -10.72 -0.52
N ASN A 42 -6.79 -9.52 0.00
CA ASN A 42 -6.85 -8.29 -0.79
C ASN A 42 -5.47 -7.88 -1.33
N ALA A 43 -4.41 -8.13 -0.58
CA ALA A 43 -3.03 -7.95 -1.02
C ALA A 43 -2.70 -8.81 -2.24
N VAL A 44 -3.05 -10.10 -2.19
CA VAL A 44 -2.81 -10.99 -3.33
C VAL A 44 -3.66 -10.57 -4.52
N LEU A 45 -4.97 -10.34 -4.33
CA LEU A 45 -5.89 -9.93 -5.39
C LEU A 45 -5.46 -8.65 -6.10
N LEU A 46 -4.84 -7.70 -5.40
CA LEU A 46 -4.25 -6.51 -6.00
C LEU A 46 -3.19 -6.88 -7.06
N PHE A 47 -2.28 -7.79 -6.72
CA PHE A 47 -1.25 -8.28 -7.64
C PHE A 47 -1.81 -9.19 -8.74
N GLU A 48 -2.78 -10.05 -8.43
CA GLU A 48 -3.48 -10.85 -9.45
C GLU A 48 -4.13 -9.93 -10.49
N SER A 49 -4.82 -8.87 -10.06
CA SER A 49 -5.44 -7.86 -10.92
C SER A 49 -4.41 -7.06 -11.73
N LEU A 50 -3.29 -6.67 -11.11
CA LEU A 50 -2.21 -5.94 -11.78
C LEU A 50 -1.63 -6.78 -12.91
N PHE A 51 -1.21 -8.02 -12.63
CA PHE A 51 -0.56 -8.87 -13.63
C PHE A 51 -1.52 -9.43 -14.67
N SER A 52 -2.81 -9.59 -14.35
CA SER A 52 -3.81 -9.96 -15.36
C SER A 52 -4.01 -8.85 -16.40
N ARG A 53 -3.90 -7.56 -16.00
CA ARG A 53 -4.04 -6.41 -16.89
C ARG A 53 -2.72 -5.99 -17.55
N HIS A 54 -1.61 -6.16 -16.84
CA HIS A 54 -0.27 -5.75 -17.22
C HIS A 54 0.76 -6.86 -16.94
N PRO A 55 0.75 -7.95 -17.73
CA PRO A 55 1.65 -9.09 -17.53
C PRO A 55 3.14 -8.72 -17.59
N GLU A 56 3.48 -7.63 -18.28
CA GLU A 56 4.84 -7.09 -18.38
C GLU A 56 5.46 -6.77 -17.02
N TYR A 57 4.66 -6.36 -16.03
CA TYR A 57 5.18 -6.05 -14.71
C TYR A 57 5.53 -7.30 -13.90
N GLN A 58 4.84 -8.42 -14.12
CA GLN A 58 5.15 -9.66 -13.41
C GLN A 58 6.57 -10.13 -13.70
N LYS A 59 7.09 -9.87 -14.90
CA LYS A 59 8.45 -10.22 -15.33
C LYS A 59 9.55 -9.55 -14.50
N MET A 60 9.22 -8.48 -13.76
CA MET A 60 10.14 -7.82 -12.84
C MET A 60 10.35 -8.60 -11.53
N PHE A 61 9.44 -9.51 -11.20
CA PHE A 61 9.43 -10.29 -9.96
C PHE A 61 9.96 -11.71 -10.19
N LYS A 62 11.29 -11.84 -10.28
CA LYS A 62 11.98 -13.11 -10.61
C LYS A 62 11.53 -14.32 -9.79
N SER A 63 11.17 -14.13 -8.51
CA SER A 63 10.81 -15.22 -7.60
C SER A 63 9.41 -15.82 -7.84
N PHE A 64 8.56 -15.19 -8.66
CA PHE A 64 7.23 -15.71 -9.00
C PHE A 64 6.79 -15.28 -10.41
N THR A 65 7.75 -15.09 -11.32
CA THR A 65 7.48 -14.69 -12.71
C THR A 65 6.72 -15.76 -13.50
N GLU A 66 6.92 -17.04 -13.17
CA GLU A 66 6.27 -18.17 -13.84
C GLU A 66 4.93 -18.60 -13.19
N VAL A 67 4.55 -17.98 -12.07
CA VAL A 67 3.28 -18.29 -11.41
C VAL A 67 2.14 -17.64 -12.17
N GLN A 68 1.11 -18.39 -12.58
CA GLN A 68 -0.04 -17.77 -13.23
C GLN A 68 -0.71 -16.75 -12.28
N PRO A 69 -1.16 -15.57 -12.76
CA PRO A 69 -1.76 -14.55 -11.88
C PRO A 69 -2.84 -15.09 -10.95
N ARG A 70 -3.77 -15.91 -11.45
CA ARG A 70 -4.85 -16.54 -10.64
C ARG A 70 -4.36 -17.51 -9.56
N ASP A 71 -3.11 -17.96 -9.64
CA ASP A 71 -2.50 -18.93 -8.75
C ASP A 71 -1.48 -18.29 -7.79
N LEU A 72 -1.37 -16.95 -7.78
CA LEU A 72 -0.44 -16.23 -6.90
C LEU A 72 -0.69 -16.52 -5.42
N HIS A 73 -1.96 -16.69 -5.02
CA HIS A 73 -2.32 -17.06 -3.64
C HIS A 73 -1.71 -18.38 -3.16
N LYS A 74 -1.26 -19.26 -4.08
CA LYS A 74 -0.59 -20.53 -3.76
C LYS A 74 0.92 -20.37 -3.56
N SER A 75 1.52 -19.28 -4.06
CA SER A 75 2.95 -19.01 -3.90
C SER A 75 3.20 -18.26 -2.59
N HIS A 76 3.83 -18.92 -1.62
CA HIS A 76 4.16 -18.29 -0.33
C HIS A 76 5.04 -17.03 -0.50
N VAL A 77 5.94 -17.04 -1.49
CA VAL A 77 6.80 -15.88 -1.79
C VAL A 77 5.99 -14.71 -2.35
N ALA A 78 5.03 -14.99 -3.26
CA ALA A 78 4.15 -13.96 -3.78
C ALA A 78 3.25 -13.39 -2.67
N VAL A 79 2.64 -14.26 -1.85
CA VAL A 79 1.81 -13.86 -0.70
C VAL A 79 2.61 -12.97 0.26
N ALA A 80 3.84 -13.35 0.61
CA ALA A 80 4.70 -12.58 1.49
C ALA A 80 5.03 -11.20 0.91
N HIS A 81 5.35 -11.13 -0.39
CA HIS A 81 5.61 -9.87 -1.06
C HIS A 81 4.37 -8.96 -1.10
N SER A 82 3.22 -9.52 -1.48
CA SER A 82 1.96 -8.78 -1.51
C SER A 82 1.61 -8.21 -0.13
N LEU A 83 1.75 -9.01 0.93
CA LEU A 83 1.54 -8.57 2.31
C LEU A 83 2.51 -7.46 2.72
N ALA A 84 3.80 -7.57 2.36
CA ALA A 84 4.78 -6.53 2.67
C ALA A 84 4.39 -5.17 2.05
N VAL A 85 3.90 -5.17 0.81
CA VAL A 85 3.39 -3.94 0.16
C VAL A 85 2.12 -3.43 0.85
N ALA A 86 1.18 -4.32 1.18
CA ALA A 86 -0.04 -3.94 1.88
C ALA A 86 0.25 -3.30 3.25
N TYR A 87 1.12 -3.90 4.06
CA TYR A 87 1.47 -3.35 5.37
C TYR A 87 2.29 -2.06 5.28
N PHE A 88 3.11 -1.90 4.24
CA PHE A 88 3.74 -0.61 3.98
C PHE A 88 2.70 0.49 3.68
N MET A 89 1.70 0.18 2.85
CA MET A 89 0.61 1.11 2.61
C MET A 89 -0.17 1.42 3.89
N SER A 90 -0.43 0.41 4.76
CA SER A 90 -1.01 0.66 6.09
C SER A 90 -0.17 1.62 6.91
N ALA A 91 1.15 1.43 6.97
CA ALA A 91 2.04 2.33 7.69
C ALA A 91 1.98 3.77 7.15
N MET A 92 1.86 3.96 5.83
CA MET A 92 1.66 5.30 5.26
C MET A 92 0.30 5.88 5.65
N VAL A 93 -0.78 5.08 5.57
CA VAL A 93 -2.14 5.52 5.93
C VAL A 93 -2.20 5.92 7.40
N ASP A 94 -1.66 5.10 8.30
CA ASP A 94 -1.66 5.34 9.75
C ASP A 94 -0.89 6.62 10.13
N ASN A 95 0.03 7.09 9.28
CA ASN A 95 0.85 8.28 9.51
C ASN A 95 0.48 9.46 8.58
N LEU A 96 -0.71 9.47 7.97
CA LEU A 96 -1.13 10.53 7.04
C LEU A 96 -1.12 11.93 7.67
N GLU A 97 -1.37 12.04 8.97
CA GLU A 97 -1.39 13.33 9.70
C GLU A 97 -0.03 13.71 10.30
N ASP A 98 0.93 12.79 10.33
CA ASP A 98 2.28 13.02 10.84
C ASP A 98 3.25 13.20 9.68
N SER A 99 3.34 14.43 9.16
CA SER A 99 4.23 14.76 8.03
C SER A 99 5.71 14.50 8.34
N GLU A 100 6.11 14.56 9.60
CA GLU A 100 7.47 14.31 10.04
C GLU A 100 7.83 12.82 9.97
N THR A 101 6.86 11.93 10.23
CA THR A 101 7.03 10.48 10.07
C THR A 101 6.73 9.99 8.65
N LEU A 102 5.79 10.60 7.95
CA LEU A 102 5.39 10.19 6.59
C LEU A 102 6.52 10.36 5.57
N ARG A 103 7.30 11.44 5.69
CA ARG A 103 8.46 11.70 4.82
C ARG A 103 9.53 10.60 4.89
N PRO A 104 10.10 10.25 6.06
CA PRO A 104 11.07 9.16 6.16
C PRO A 104 10.47 7.80 5.85
N LEU A 105 9.18 7.53 6.16
CA LEU A 105 8.51 6.29 5.74
C LEU A 105 8.48 6.13 4.22
N ARG A 106 8.17 7.19 3.48
CA ARG A 106 8.22 7.19 2.02
C ARG A 106 9.62 6.91 1.51
N GLU A 107 10.64 7.50 2.11
CA GLU A 107 12.04 7.33 1.71
C GLU A 107 12.56 5.92 1.97
N LEU A 108 12.17 5.29 3.08
CA LEU A 108 12.54 3.92 3.43
C LEU A 108 12.19 2.93 2.31
N HIS A 109 11.07 3.16 1.61
CA HIS A 109 10.58 2.29 0.54
C HIS A 109 10.81 2.85 -0.88
N ALA A 110 11.05 4.16 -1.03
CA ALA A 110 11.55 4.74 -2.28
C ALA A 110 13.00 4.34 -2.57
N CYS A 111 13.73 3.80 -1.59
CA CYS A 111 15.10 3.28 -1.71
C CYS A 111 15.10 1.81 -2.19
N PRO A 112 15.26 1.52 -3.49
CA PRO A 112 14.92 0.20 -4.04
C PRO A 112 16.08 -0.81 -4.07
N TYR A 113 17.29 -0.49 -3.55
CA TYR A 113 18.50 -1.24 -3.93
C TYR A 113 19.48 -1.67 -2.83
N ARG A 114 19.43 -1.17 -1.59
CA ARG A 114 20.43 -1.56 -0.56
C ARG A 114 20.03 -2.75 0.31
N PHE A 115 18.73 -3.02 0.47
CA PHE A 115 18.20 -4.14 1.25
C PHE A 115 17.68 -5.30 0.37
N ARG A 116 18.03 -5.32 -0.93
CA ARG A 116 17.64 -6.38 -1.87
C ARG A 116 18.58 -7.60 -1.83
N SER A 117 19.69 -7.54 -1.08
CA SER A 117 20.59 -8.68 -0.85
C SER A 117 20.06 -9.67 0.19
N SER A 118 19.31 -9.21 1.20
CA SER A 118 18.77 -10.06 2.26
C SER A 118 17.63 -10.98 1.78
N TRP A 119 16.77 -10.49 0.88
CA TRP A 119 15.67 -11.28 0.28
C TRP A 119 16.14 -12.32 -0.74
N ARG A 120 17.35 -12.18 -1.29
CA ARG A 120 17.98 -13.21 -2.14
C ARG A 120 18.30 -14.47 -1.34
N ASN A 121 18.53 -14.36 -0.04
CA ASN A 121 19.02 -15.45 0.81
C ASN A 121 17.92 -16.09 1.67
N SER A 122 16.71 -15.53 1.73
CA SER A 122 15.67 -15.98 2.67
C SER A 122 14.70 -17.03 2.08
N TYR A 123 14.73 -17.29 0.76
CA TYR A 123 13.81 -18.26 0.13
C TYR A 123 14.45 -19.12 -0.96
N GLY A 124 15.66 -19.63 -0.70
CA GLY A 124 16.28 -20.69 -1.51
C GLY A 124 17.40 -20.20 -2.41
N ALA A 125 18.62 -20.26 -1.89
CA ALA A 125 19.78 -20.68 -2.66
C ALA A 125 20.23 -22.01 -2.04
N GLU A 126 20.57 -22.97 -2.89
CA GLU A 126 21.35 -24.15 -2.49
C GLU A 126 22.59 -23.75 -1.65
#